data_AF-A0A941YV18-F1
#
_entry.id   AF-A0A941YV18-F1
#
_cell.length_a   1.000
_cell.length_b   1.000
_cell.length_c   1.000
_cell.angle_alpha   90.00
_cell.angle_beta   90.00
_cell.angle_gamma   90.00
#
_symmetry.space_group_name_H-M   'P 1'
#
loop_
_entity.id
_entity.type
_entity.pdbx_description
1 polymer ?
#
loop_
_entity_poly.entity_id
_entity_poly.type
_entity_poly.pdbx_seq_one_letter_code
_entity_poly.pdbx_strand_id
1 'polypeptide(L)'
;MRKVPPLLLLALASACSFPETRWEKAGSDEKATAADLSDCRRAARQEAFDAWPYFVYGPPYWGWGPPYWGPPYWSGVSSDRFYNEGRLTDFCMRNKGYRLVTVTPPRTTVPAPTIDK
;
A
#
# COMPACT_ATOMS: atom_id res chain seq x y z
N MET A 1 28.79 -0.55 -32.44
CA MET A 1 27.56 -0.22 -31.69
C MET A 1 26.58 -1.38 -31.85
N ARG A 2 26.36 -2.18 -30.79
CA ARG A 2 25.50 -3.38 -30.82
C ARG A 2 24.04 -2.93 -30.77
N LYS A 3 23.26 -3.16 -31.83
CA LYS A 3 21.83 -2.85 -31.85
C LYS A 3 21.10 -3.90 -31.00
N VAL A 4 20.61 -3.50 -29.83
CA VAL A 4 19.77 -4.36 -28.99
C VAL A 4 18.37 -4.41 -29.62
N PRO A 5 17.86 -5.58 -30.01
CA PRO A 5 16.55 -5.68 -30.64
C PRO A 5 15.45 -5.28 -29.65
N PRO A 6 14.46 -4.46 -30.05
CA PRO A 6 13.40 -3.94 -29.17
C PRO A 6 12.53 -5.04 -28.54
N LEU A 7 12.50 -6.22 -29.15
CA LEU A 7 11.87 -7.43 -28.60
C LEU A 7 12.48 -7.90 -27.27
N LEU A 8 13.78 -7.66 -27.05
CA LEU A 8 14.45 -8.04 -25.81
C LEU A 8 14.05 -7.13 -24.63
N LEU A 9 13.67 -5.88 -24.90
CA LEU A 9 13.19 -4.93 -23.90
C LEU A 9 11.75 -5.23 -23.46
N LEU A 10 10.90 -5.72 -24.37
CA LEU A 10 9.52 -6.12 -24.06
C LEU A 10 9.44 -7.40 -23.21
N ALA A 11 10.38 -8.34 -23.38
CA ALA A 11 10.42 -9.58 -22.61
C ALA A 11 10.80 -9.38 -21.13
N LEU A 12 11.46 -8.27 -20.78
CA LEU A 12 11.82 -7.94 -19.39
C LEU A 12 10.64 -7.33 -18.61
N ALA A 13 9.59 -6.86 -19.28
CA ALA A 13 8.46 -6.19 -18.64
C ALA A 13 7.41 -7.15 -18.04
N SER A 14 7.43 -8.45 -18.38
CA SER A 14 6.42 -9.42 -17.95
C SER A 14 6.73 -10.14 -16.62
N ALA A 15 7.88 -9.87 -16.00
CA ALA A 15 8.32 -10.60 -14.80
C ALA A 15 7.77 -10.04 -13.46
N CYS A 16 7.04 -8.92 -13.47
CA CYS A 16 6.45 -8.36 -12.25
C CYS A 16 5.03 -8.91 -12.00
N SER A 17 4.90 -10.23 -11.83
CA SER A 17 3.68 -10.80 -11.24
C SER A 17 3.85 -10.85 -9.72
N PHE A 18 3.67 -9.70 -9.05
CA PHE A 18 3.57 -9.68 -7.60
C PHE A 18 2.29 -10.39 -7.18
N PRO A 19 2.33 -11.20 -6.12
CA PRO A 19 1.14 -11.90 -5.67
C PRO A 19 0.10 -10.87 -5.19
N GLU A 20 -1.10 -10.94 -5.76
CA GLU A 20 -2.18 -10.00 -5.44
C GLU A 20 -2.64 -10.27 -4.01
N THR A 21 -2.87 -9.22 -3.21
CA THR A 21 -3.45 -9.37 -1.87
C THR A 21 -4.88 -8.87 -1.86
N ARG A 22 -5.78 -9.67 -1.29
CA ARG A 22 -7.22 -9.41 -1.24
C ARG A 22 -7.72 -9.57 0.19
N TRP A 23 -8.70 -8.76 0.58
CA TRP A 23 -9.44 -8.94 1.82
C TRP A 23 -10.57 -9.95 1.63
N GLU A 24 -10.64 -10.96 2.49
CA GLU A 24 -11.68 -11.98 2.47
C GLU A 24 -12.36 -12.15 3.83
N LYS A 25 -13.67 -12.37 3.79
CA LYS A 25 -14.52 -12.70 4.95
C LYS A 25 -15.60 -13.66 4.49
N ALA A 26 -15.84 -14.71 5.26
CA ALA A 26 -16.87 -15.69 4.94
C ALA A 26 -18.26 -15.01 4.83
N GLY A 27 -18.95 -15.25 3.72
CA GLY A 27 -20.26 -14.68 3.45
C GLY A 27 -20.27 -13.20 3.03
N SER A 28 -19.10 -12.57 2.84
CA SER A 28 -19.01 -11.23 2.24
C SER A 28 -18.86 -11.33 0.73
N ASP A 29 -19.62 -10.52 0.00
CA ASP A 29 -19.39 -10.31 -1.43
C ASP A 29 -18.39 -9.17 -1.67
N GLU A 30 -17.99 -8.98 -2.93
CA GLU A 30 -17.02 -7.95 -3.30
C GLU A 30 -17.53 -6.52 -3.02
N LYS A 31 -18.85 -6.30 -3.15
CA LYS A 31 -19.47 -5.01 -2.90
C LYS A 31 -19.44 -4.65 -1.41
N ALA A 32 -19.79 -5.60 -0.54
CA ALA A 32 -19.73 -5.46 0.91
C ALA A 32 -18.29 -5.26 1.37
N THR A 33 -17.35 -6.02 0.80
CA THR A 33 -15.91 -5.86 1.08
C THR A 33 -15.42 -4.47 0.69
N ALA A 34 -15.81 -3.97 -0.49
CA ALA A 34 -15.43 -2.63 -0.94
C ALA A 34 -16.05 -1.51 -0.07
N ALA A 35 -17.30 -1.68 0.35
CA ALA A 35 -17.97 -0.74 1.26
C ALA A 35 -17.27 -0.70 2.63
N ASP A 36 -17.03 -1.87 3.23
CA ASP A 36 -16.32 -1.99 4.51
C ASP A 36 -14.92 -1.38 4.45
N LEU A 37 -14.18 -1.64 3.37
CA LEU A 37 -12.85 -1.09 3.16
C LEU A 37 -12.88 0.45 3.04
N SER A 38 -13.86 0.99 2.31
CA SER A 38 -14.07 2.43 2.19
C SER A 38 -14.37 3.09 3.53
N ASP A 39 -15.28 2.50 4.31
CA ASP A 39 -15.66 2.98 5.63
C ASP A 39 -14.48 2.93 6.61
N CYS A 40 -13.73 1.82 6.62
CA CYS A 40 -12.53 1.68 7.44
C CYS A 40 -11.46 2.72 7.07
N ARG A 41 -11.24 2.99 5.77
CA ARG A 41 -10.30 4.02 5.32
C ARG A 41 -10.74 5.42 5.75
N ARG A 42 -12.03 5.73 5.66
CA ARG A 42 -12.57 7.03 6.09
C ARG A 42 -12.34 7.25 7.60
N ALA A 43 -12.65 6.25 8.41
CA ALA A 43 -12.42 6.31 9.86
C ALA A 43 -10.92 6.37 10.20
N ALA A 44 -10.10 5.54 9.56
CA ALA A 44 -8.64 5.54 9.76
C ALA A 44 -8.01 6.89 9.40
N ARG A 45 -8.51 7.55 8.36
CA ARG A 45 -8.06 8.89 7.97
C ARG A 45 -8.41 9.92 9.04
N GLN A 46 -9.65 9.91 9.52
CA GLN A 46 -10.08 10.81 10.61
C GLN A 46 -9.21 10.61 11.84
N GLU A 47 -9.03 9.37 12.28
CA GLU A 47 -8.18 9.05 13.43
C GLU A 47 -6.71 9.41 13.20
N ALA A 48 -6.16 9.19 12.00
CA ALA A 48 -4.80 9.58 11.68
C ALA A 48 -4.61 11.11 11.62
N PHE A 49 -5.67 11.88 11.34
CA PHE A 49 -5.70 13.35 11.46
C PHE A 49 -5.93 13.81 12.91
N ASP A 50 -6.74 13.11 13.69
CA ASP A 50 -7.06 13.46 15.08
C ASP A 50 -5.94 13.05 16.05
N ALA A 51 -5.16 12.02 15.70
CA ALA A 51 -3.87 11.69 16.32
C ALA A 51 -2.73 12.62 15.84
N TRP A 52 -3.02 13.50 14.87
CA TRP A 52 -2.12 14.53 14.34
C TRP A 52 -2.11 15.90 15.09
N PRO A 53 -2.09 15.98 16.44
CA PRO A 53 -1.83 17.25 17.11
C PRO A 53 -0.89 17.16 18.35
N TYR A 54 0.38 16.77 18.18
CA TYR A 54 1.38 17.00 19.25
C TYR A 54 2.81 17.31 18.77
N PHE A 55 3.16 16.99 17.52
CA PHE A 55 4.55 17.17 17.03
C PHE A 55 4.77 18.46 16.21
N VAL A 56 3.71 19.10 15.70
CA VAL A 56 3.84 20.35 14.91
C VAL A 56 3.87 21.61 15.80
N TYR A 57 3.33 21.53 17.02
CA TYR A 57 3.48 22.58 18.04
C TYR A 57 4.45 22.09 19.13
N GLY A 58 5.75 22.08 18.80
CA GLY A 58 6.77 22.10 19.85
C GLY A 58 6.55 23.31 20.78
N PRO A 59 7.02 23.26 22.04
CA PRO A 59 6.91 24.41 22.93
C PRO A 59 7.44 25.67 22.23
N PRO A 60 6.82 26.86 22.41
CA PRO A 60 7.33 28.08 21.79
C PRO A 60 8.77 28.25 22.26
N TYR A 61 9.70 28.07 21.33
CA TYR A 61 11.13 28.06 21.59
C TYR A 61 11.55 29.49 21.94
N TRP A 62 11.51 29.82 23.24
CA TRP A 62 12.17 31.00 23.81
C TRP A 62 13.69 30.76 23.87
N GLY A 63 14.29 30.46 22.72
CA GLY A 63 15.71 30.13 22.61
C GLY A 63 16.34 30.87 21.46
N TRP A 64 17.08 31.93 21.79
CA TRP A 64 17.96 32.67 20.89
C TRP A 64 19.01 31.74 20.26
N GLY A 65 18.82 31.33 19.01
CA GLY A 65 19.80 30.57 18.23
C GLY A 65 19.54 30.65 16.72
N PRO A 66 20.58 30.60 15.87
CA PRO A 66 20.43 30.78 14.42
C PRO A 66 19.57 29.68 13.80
N PRO A 67 18.77 30.01 12.76
CA PRO A 67 17.76 29.09 12.22
C PRO A 67 18.45 27.88 11.58
N TYR A 68 18.21 26.71 12.15
CA TYR A 68 18.66 25.43 11.61
C TYR A 68 17.85 25.13 10.33
N TRP A 69 18.45 25.40 9.16
CA TRP A 69 17.92 25.01 7.85
C TRP A 69 18.10 23.51 7.61
N GLY A 70 17.48 22.68 8.46
CA GLY A 70 17.32 21.25 8.21
C GLY A 70 16.29 20.98 7.10
N PRO A 71 16.31 19.78 6.47
CA PRO A 71 15.31 19.40 5.47
C PRO A 71 13.89 19.59 6.03
N PRO A 72 12.90 19.98 5.21
CA PRO A 72 11.60 20.39 5.70
C PRO A 72 11.00 19.27 6.55
N TYR A 73 10.81 19.59 7.83
CA TYR A 73 10.23 18.72 8.86
C TYR A 73 9.01 17.94 8.34
N TRP A 74 8.22 18.57 7.47
CA TRP A 74 7.09 18.04 6.70
C TRP A 74 7.29 16.70 5.96
N SER A 75 8.52 16.38 5.55
CA SER A 75 8.80 15.18 4.75
C SER A 75 8.64 13.87 5.55
N GLY A 76 9.06 13.85 6.82
CA GLY A 76 8.84 12.69 7.71
C GLY A 76 7.42 12.62 8.27
N VAL A 77 6.81 13.77 8.57
CA VAL A 77 5.47 13.79 9.19
C VAL A 77 4.38 13.26 8.23
N SER A 78 4.57 13.47 6.92
CA SER A 78 3.65 12.98 5.90
C SER A 78 3.71 11.46 5.77
N SER A 79 4.91 10.86 5.81
CA SER A 79 5.06 9.40 5.74
C SER A 79 4.45 8.70 6.96
N ASP A 80 4.58 9.29 8.15
CA ASP A 80 4.00 8.73 9.37
C ASP A 80 2.48 8.71 9.33
N ARG A 81 1.85 9.76 8.76
CA ARG A 81 0.39 9.82 8.62
C ARG A 81 -0.14 8.71 7.71
N PHE A 82 0.46 8.53 6.53
CA PHE A 82 0.04 7.48 5.59
C PHE A 82 0.28 6.07 6.15
N TYR A 83 1.40 5.88 6.86
CA TYR A 83 1.69 4.62 7.54
C TYR A 83 0.65 4.31 8.62
N ASN A 84 0.27 5.31 9.44
CA ASN A 84 -0.76 5.15 10.47
C ASN A 84 -2.16 4.91 9.87
N GLU A 85 -2.55 5.62 8.82
CA GLU A 85 -3.83 5.38 8.10
C GLU A 85 -3.91 3.93 7.59
N GLY A 86 -2.82 3.40 7.02
CA GLY A 86 -2.74 2.01 6.59
C GLY A 86 -2.91 1.03 7.75
N ARG A 87 -2.16 1.22 8.84
CA ARG A 87 -2.20 0.34 10.02
C ARG A 87 -3.59 0.34 10.69
N LEU A 88 -4.25 1.49 10.76
CA LEU A 88 -5.60 1.63 11.31
C LEU A 88 -6.67 1.01 10.40
N THR A 89 -6.51 1.14 9.08
CA THR A 89 -7.39 0.47 8.10
C THR A 89 -7.31 -1.05 8.26
N ASP A 90 -6.10 -1.58 8.32
CA ASP A 90 -5.82 -3.00 8.54
C ASP A 90 -6.44 -3.53 9.84
N PHE A 91 -6.30 -2.76 10.93
CA PHE A 91 -6.91 -3.10 12.21
C PHE A 91 -8.44 -3.15 12.12
N CYS A 92 -9.05 -2.13 11.52
CA CYS A 92 -10.50 -2.05 11.32
C CYS A 92 -11.03 -3.25 10.50
N MET A 93 -10.36 -3.60 9.40
CA MET A 93 -10.73 -4.73 8.56
C MET A 93 -10.64 -6.06 9.33
N ARG A 94 -9.55 -6.29 10.07
CA ARG A 94 -9.38 -7.49 10.91
C ARG A 94 -10.44 -7.56 12.00
N ASN A 95 -10.79 -6.44 12.63
CA ASN A 95 -11.83 -6.38 13.66
C ASN A 95 -13.23 -6.67 13.11
N LYS A 96 -13.49 -6.32 11.85
CA LYS A 96 -14.71 -6.72 11.11
C LYS A 96 -14.73 -8.20 10.70
N GLY A 97 -13.64 -8.94 10.94
CA GLY A 97 -13.51 -10.36 10.64
C GLY A 97 -12.89 -10.67 9.27
N TYR A 98 -12.32 -9.68 8.58
CA TYR A 98 -11.61 -9.90 7.32
C TYR A 98 -10.18 -10.41 7.56
N ARG A 99 -9.67 -11.18 6.61
CA ARG A 99 -8.28 -11.63 6.54
C ARG A 99 -7.68 -11.17 5.23
N LEU A 100 -6.43 -10.71 5.27
CA LEU A 100 -5.68 -10.40 4.06
C LEU A 100 -5.08 -11.70 3.54
N VAL A 101 -5.51 -12.13 2.36
CA VAL A 101 -5.05 -13.35 1.71
C VAL A 101 -4.23 -13.00 0.47
N THR A 102 -3.28 -13.86 0.16
CA THR A 102 -2.47 -13.77 -1.05
C THR A 102 -3.09 -14.63 -2.13
N VAL A 103 -3.59 -14.00 -3.19
CA VAL A 103 -4.15 -14.66 -4.35
C VAL A 103 -3.00 -14.98 -5.32
N THR A 104 -2.76 -16.27 -5.53
CA THR A 104 -1.81 -16.71 -6.56
C THR A 104 -2.53 -16.64 -7.91
N PRO A 105 -2.03 -15.89 -8.91
CA PRO A 105 -2.64 -15.88 -10.22
C PRO A 105 -2.62 -17.30 -10.82
N PRO A 106 -3.67 -17.73 -11.55
CA PRO A 106 -3.69 -19.03 -12.19
C PRO A 106 -2.48 -19.16 -13.11
N ARG A 107 -1.67 -20.21 -12.93
CA ARG A 107 -0.58 -20.51 -13.87
C ARG A 107 -1.22 -20.87 -15.21
N THR A 108 -0.98 -20.06 -16.23
CA THR A 108 -1.27 -20.44 -17.61
C THR A 108 -0.33 -21.58 -17.98
N THR A 109 -0.77 -22.83 -17.77
CA THR A 109 -0.07 -23.99 -18.32
C THR A 109 -0.25 -23.96 -19.82
N VAL A 110 0.77 -23.51 -20.55
CA VAL A 110 0.84 -23.74 -22.00
C VAL A 110 0.89 -25.26 -22.20
N PRO A 111 -0.03 -25.87 -22.97
CA PRO A 111 0.08 -27.29 -23.28
C PRO A 111 1.40 -27.51 -24.04
N ALA A 112 2.18 -28.49 -23.58
CA ALA A 112 3.47 -28.83 -24.18
C ALA A 112 3.27 -29.19 -25.67
N PRO A 113 4.16 -28.73 -26.58
CA PRO A 113 4.07 -29.12 -27.98
C PRO A 113 4.30 -30.63 -28.08
N THR A 114 3.27 -31.37 -28.49
CA THR A 114 3.40 -32.76 -28.92
C THR A 114 4.26 -32.79 -30.17
N ILE A 115 5.52 -33.24 -30.02
CA ILE A 115 6.38 -33.58 -31.14
C ILE A 115 5.92 -34.97 -31.62
N ASP A 116 5.07 -34.99 -32.65
CA ASP A 116 4.79 -36.20 -33.41
C ASP A 116 6.06 -36.60 -34.18
N LYS A 117 6.38 -37.91 -34.14
CA LYS A 117 7.54 -38.52 -34.79
C LYS A 117 7.25 -38.97 -36.20
#